data_AF-A0A965GDS8-F1
#
_entry.id   AF-A0A965GDS8-F1
#
_cell.length_a   1.000
_cell.length_b   1.000
_cell.length_c   1.000
_cell.angle_alpha   90.00
_cell.angle_beta   90.00
_cell.angle_gamma   90.00
#
_symmetry.space_group_name_H-M   'P 1'
#
loop_
_entity.id
_entity.type
_entity.pdbx_description
1 polymer ?
#
loop_
_entity_poly.entity_id
_entity_poly.type
_entity_poly.pdbx_seq_one_letter_code
_entity_poly.pdbx_strand_id
1 'polypeptide(L)'
;NNGDSLVYQTEKFIADNSEKLSQGDLVTKKSEVEAALAELKESLKGSDTAAIKSATEKVATISQTLGAALYEANATAASSEKPAEDGVEDAEIVEEK
;
A
#
# COMPACT_ATOMS: atom_id res chain seq x y z
N ASN A 1 6.02 0.25 -21.66
CA ASN A 1 4.55 0.50 -21.62
C ASN A 1 4.20 0.95 -20.21
N ASN A 2 3.22 1.84 -19.99
CA ASN A 2 2.86 2.29 -18.64
C ASN A 2 2.39 1.12 -17.73
N GLY A 3 1.71 0.12 -18.30
CA GLY A 3 1.29 -1.07 -17.56
C GLY A 3 2.48 -1.89 -17.04
N ASP A 4 3.47 -2.17 -17.89
CA ASP A 4 4.69 -2.89 -17.47
C ASP A 4 5.46 -2.15 -16.35
N SER A 5 5.59 -0.82 -16.47
CA SER A 5 6.24 -0.01 -15.45
C SER A 5 5.50 -0.09 -14.12
N LEU A 6 4.18 -0.01 -14.14
CA LEU A 6 3.35 -0.12 -12.94
C LEU A 6 3.48 -1.51 -12.30
N VAL A 7 3.43 -2.58 -13.12
CA VAL A 7 3.63 -3.96 -12.65
C VAL A 7 4.95 -4.08 -11.89
N TYR A 8 6.05 -3.67 -12.52
CA TYR A 8 7.37 -3.75 -11.92
C TYR A 8 7.48 -2.95 -10.61
N GLN A 9 6.98 -1.72 -10.59
CA GLN A 9 7.03 -0.86 -9.40
C GLN A 9 6.23 -1.44 -8.25
N THR A 10 5.02 -1.95 -8.51
CA THR A 10 4.19 -2.55 -7.47
C THR A 10 4.77 -3.87 -6.97
N GLU A 11 5.30 -4.74 -7.84
CA GLU A 11 5.97 -5.97 -7.41
C GLU A 11 7.19 -5.68 -6.55
N LYS A 12 7.99 -4.69 -6.94
CA LYS A 12 9.13 -4.23 -6.14
C LYS A 12 8.67 -3.71 -4.78
N PHE A 13 7.63 -2.89 -4.73
CA PHE A 13 7.06 -2.39 -3.48
C PHE A 13 6.60 -3.53 -2.55
N ILE A 14 5.95 -4.56 -3.10
CA ILE A 14 5.52 -5.73 -2.33
C ILE A 14 6.73 -6.51 -1.81
N ALA A 15 7.75 -6.71 -2.64
CA ALA A 15 8.97 -7.42 -2.23
C ALA A 15 9.71 -6.68 -1.12
N ASP A 16 9.91 -5.37 -1.28
CA ASP A 16 10.59 -4.50 -0.32
C ASP A 16 9.87 -4.43 1.04
N ASN A 17 8.55 -4.64 1.06
CA ASN A 17 7.72 -4.60 2.28
C ASN A 17 7.14 -5.97 2.66
N SER A 18 7.65 -7.05 2.08
CA SER A 18 7.05 -8.39 2.16
C SER A 18 6.84 -8.89 3.60
N GLU A 19 7.77 -8.61 4.50
CA GLU A 19 7.66 -8.96 5.92
C GLU A 19 6.47 -8.28 6.61
N LYS A 20 6.27 -6.98 6.36
CA LYS A 20 5.17 -6.19 6.95
C LYS A 20 3.82 -6.54 6.30
N LEU A 21 3.83 -6.69 4.98
CA LEU A 21 2.64 -7.05 4.21
C LEU A 21 2.16 -8.49 4.48
N SER A 22 2.97 -9.30 5.17
CA SER A 22 2.59 -10.65 5.58
C SER A 22 1.95 -10.68 6.99
N GLN A 23 1.58 -9.53 7.54
CA GLN A 23 1.01 -9.41 8.89
C GLN A 23 -0.42 -8.85 8.87
N GLY A 24 -1.30 -9.47 9.67
CA GLY A 24 -2.65 -8.99 9.91
C GLY A 24 -3.46 -8.73 8.62
N ASP A 25 -4.13 -7.59 8.57
CA ASP A 25 -5.02 -7.20 7.48
C ASP A 25 -4.29 -6.87 6.16
N LEU A 26 -2.97 -6.65 6.23
CA LEU A 26 -2.14 -6.37 5.05
C LEU A 26 -1.98 -7.61 4.14
N VAL A 27 -2.13 -8.82 4.69
CA VAL A 27 -2.05 -10.08 3.92
C VAL A 27 -3.15 -10.13 2.86
N THR A 28 -4.38 -9.78 3.24
CA THR A 28 -5.53 -9.76 2.34
C THR A 28 -5.35 -8.70 1.27
N LYS A 29 -4.98 -7.47 1.67
CA LYS A 29 -4.75 -6.37 0.72
C LYS A 29 -3.61 -6.68 -0.26
N LYS A 30 -2.50 -7.26 0.21
CA LYS A 30 -1.40 -7.73 -0.65
C LYS A 30 -1.92 -8.73 -1.68
N SER A 31 -2.71 -9.72 -1.27
CA SER A 31 -3.27 -10.73 -2.18
C SER A 31 -4.18 -10.11 -3.25
N GLU A 32 -4.97 -9.09 -2.90
CA GLU A 32 -5.78 -8.34 -3.87
C GLU A 32 -4.91 -7.61 -4.90
N VAL A 33 -3.79 -7.01 -4.48
CA VAL A 33 -2.83 -6.38 -5.38
C VAL A 33 -2.18 -7.40 -6.32
N GLU A 34 -1.73 -8.54 -5.79
CA GLU A 34 -1.13 -9.61 -6.59
C GLU A 34 -2.11 -10.18 -7.63
N ALA A 35 -3.39 -10.32 -7.27
CA ALA A 35 -4.44 -10.78 -8.18
C ALA A 35 -4.67 -9.79 -9.35
N ALA A 36 -4.75 -8.48 -9.08
CA ALA A 36 -4.92 -7.50 -10.15
C ALA A 36 -3.65 -7.34 -11.00
N LEU A 37 -2.46 -7.51 -10.41
CA LEU A 37 -1.21 -7.55 -11.17
C LEU A 37 -1.22 -8.73 -12.16
N ALA A 38 -1.72 -9.89 -11.77
CA ALA A 38 -1.87 -11.02 -12.67
C ALA A 38 -2.85 -10.71 -13.82
N GLU A 39 -3.97 -10.05 -13.53
CA GLU A 39 -4.95 -9.61 -14.53
C GLU A 39 -4.36 -8.59 -15.52
N LEU A 40 -3.58 -7.62 -15.03
CA LEU A 40 -2.89 -6.65 -15.86
C LEU A 40 -1.82 -7.33 -16.75
N LYS A 41 -1.02 -8.24 -16.18
CA LYS A 41 -0.02 -9.02 -16.95
C LYS A 41 -0.68 -9.84 -18.04
N GLU A 42 -1.82 -10.47 -17.77
CA GLU A 42 -2.57 -11.22 -18.78
C GLU A 42 -3.10 -10.29 -19.88
N SER A 43 -3.67 -9.14 -19.49
CA SER A 43 -4.15 -8.12 -20.43
C SER A 43 -3.04 -7.58 -21.33
N LEU A 44 -1.83 -7.40 -20.79
CA LEU A 44 -0.65 -6.92 -21.52
C LEU A 44 -0.12 -7.92 -22.56
N LYS A 45 -0.50 -9.21 -22.49
CA LYS A 45 -0.19 -10.18 -23.55
C LYS A 45 -1.07 -10.01 -24.79
N GLY A 46 -2.22 -9.36 -24.63
CA GLY A 46 -3.16 -9.07 -25.69
C GLY A 46 -2.99 -7.66 -26.26
N SER A 47 -3.95 -7.26 -27.09
CA SER A 47 -3.97 -5.95 -27.75
C SER A 47 -5.20 -5.12 -27.38
N ASP A 48 -5.99 -5.56 -26.39
CA ASP A 48 -7.17 -4.82 -25.93
C ASP A 48 -6.74 -3.66 -25.03
N THR A 49 -6.60 -2.49 -25.64
CA THR A 49 -6.17 -1.27 -24.96
C THR A 49 -7.16 -0.82 -23.88
N ALA A 50 -8.45 -1.13 -24.01
CA ALA A 50 -9.45 -0.78 -23.01
C ALA A 50 -9.31 -1.67 -21.77
N ALA A 51 -9.12 -2.98 -21.97
CA ALA A 51 -8.83 -3.92 -20.89
C ALA A 51 -7.51 -3.58 -20.17
N ILE A 52 -6.44 -3.30 -20.92
CA ILE A 52 -5.15 -2.89 -20.35
C ILE A 52 -5.30 -1.62 -19.52
N LYS A 53 -6.01 -0.61 -20.02
CA LYS A 53 -6.23 0.64 -19.27
C LYS A 53 -7.00 0.39 -17.98
N SER A 54 -8.10 -0.36 -18.05
CA SER A 54 -8.92 -0.67 -16.87
C SER A 54 -8.15 -1.46 -15.81
N ALA A 55 -7.37 -2.47 -16.24
CA ALA A 55 -6.51 -3.24 -15.34
C ALA A 55 -5.38 -2.37 -14.74
N THR A 56 -4.82 -1.44 -15.52
CA THR A 56 -3.81 -0.48 -15.03
C THR A 56 -4.40 0.44 -13.95
N GLU A 57 -5.58 1.00 -14.18
CA GLU A 57 -6.29 1.86 -13.20
C GLU A 57 -6.64 1.08 -11.93
N LYS A 58 -7.06 -0.17 -12.08
CA LYS A 58 -7.34 -1.08 -10.96
C LYS A 58 -6.08 -1.32 -10.12
N VAL A 59 -4.97 -1.71 -10.74
CA VAL A 59 -3.67 -1.90 -10.04
C VAL A 59 -3.23 -0.62 -9.35
N ALA A 60 -3.33 0.54 -10.00
CA ALA A 60 -2.95 1.81 -9.39
C ALA A 60 -3.77 2.11 -8.12
N THR A 61 -5.09 1.92 -8.20
CA THR A 61 -6.01 2.20 -7.08
C THR A 61 -5.72 1.31 -5.88
N ILE A 62 -5.65 -0.01 -6.07
CA ILE A 62 -5.43 -0.95 -4.97
C ILE A 62 -3.99 -0.85 -4.42
N SER A 63 -3.00 -0.50 -5.24
CA SER A 63 -1.62 -0.28 -4.78
C SER A 63 -1.55 0.93 -3.85
N GLN A 64 -2.30 2.00 -4.14
CA GLN A 64 -2.42 3.14 -3.24
C GLN A 64 -3.07 2.75 -1.90
N THR A 65 -4.15 1.97 -1.93
CA THR A 65 -4.80 1.46 -0.71
C THR A 65 -3.86 0.59 0.12
N LEU A 66 -3.05 -0.27 -0.52
CA LEU A 66 -2.04 -1.07 0.16
C LEU A 66 -0.96 -0.19 0.81
N GLY A 67 -0.49 0.83 0.10
CA GLY A 67 0.48 1.80 0.61
C GLY A 67 -0.04 2.58 1.82
N ALA A 68 -1.28 3.04 1.76
CA ALA A 68 -1.94 3.72 2.88
C ALA A 68 -2.05 2.81 4.10
N ALA A 69 -2.56 1.58 3.91
CA ALA A 69 -2.69 0.61 5.01
C ALA A 69 -1.34 0.24 5.64
N LEU A 70 -0.28 0.13 4.83
CA LEU A 70 1.07 -0.13 5.34
C LEU A 70 1.60 1.06 6.16
N TYR A 71 1.34 2.29 5.72
CA TYR A 71 1.71 3.49 6.47
C TYR A 71 0.97 3.55 7.81
N GLU A 72 -0.34 3.29 7.81
CA GLU A 72 -1.14 3.21 9.05
C GLU A 72 -0.62 2.13 10.00
N ALA A 73 -0.30 0.94 9.48
CA ALA A 73 0.28 -0.15 10.28
C ALA A 73 1.63 0.26 10.91
N ASN A 74 2.48 0.98 10.17
CA ASN A 74 3.74 1.50 10.71
C ASN A 74 3.52 2.57 11.79
N ALA A 75 2.52 3.43 11.65
CA ALA A 75 2.19 4.46 12.64
C ALA A 75 1.68 3.84 13.95
N THR A 76 0.87 2.77 13.86
CA THR A 76 0.44 2.01 15.04
C THR A 76 1.62 1.29 15.70
N ALA A 77 2.52 0.66 14.92
CA ALA A 77 3.70 -0.01 15.45
C ALA A 77 4.66 0.95 16.18
N ALA A 78 4.92 2.13 15.61
CA ALA A 78 5.73 3.17 16.23
C ALA A 78 5.13 3.72 17.54
N SER A 79 3.80 3.61 17.71
CA SER A 79 3.11 4.00 18.95
C SER A 79 3.20 2.93 20.05
N SER A 80 3.61 1.70 19.71
CA SER A 80 3.77 0.57 20.64
C SER A 80 5.21 0.35 21.11
N GLU A 81 6.19 1.10 20.60
CA GLU A 81 7.61 1.05 21.00
C GLU A 81 8.05 2.25 21.86
N LYS A 82 7.14 2.89 22.61
CA LYS A 82 7.55 3.76 23.72
C LYS A 82 7.71 2.90 24.99
N PRO A 83 8.89 2.88 25.65
CA PRO A 83 8.98 2.35 26.99
C PRO A 83 8.00 3.12 27.87
N ALA A 84 7.24 2.41 28.70
CA ALA A 84 6.62 3.05 29.84
C ALA A 84 7.75 3.61 30.72
N GLU A 85 7.98 4.92 30.68
CA GLU A 85 8.33 5.74 31.84
C GLU A 85 8.30 7.24 31.48
N ASP A 86 7.37 7.92 32.17
CA ASP A 86 7.46 9.27 32.74
C ASP A 86 7.75 10.49 31.84
N GLY A 87 6.80 11.44 31.82
CA GLY A 87 7.06 12.80 31.31
C GLY A 87 5.85 13.46 30.67
N VAL A 88 4.99 14.04 31.50
CA VAL A 88 4.02 15.10 31.17
C VAL A 88 4.60 16.17 30.24
N GLU A 89 3.93 16.48 29.14
CA GLU A 89 3.89 17.84 28.56
C GLU A 89 2.49 18.10 27.98
N ASP A 90 1.60 18.42 28.91
CA ASP A 90 0.46 19.30 28.69
C ASP A 90 1.01 20.67 28.22
N ALA A 91 0.81 21.03 26.96
CA ALA A 91 1.08 22.39 26.49
C ALA A 91 0.18 22.77 25.30
N GLU A 92 -0.82 23.60 25.63
CA GLU A 92 -1.54 24.58 24.80
C GLU A 92 -2.44 24.08 23.65
N ILE A 93 -3.70 23.86 24.03
CA ILE A 93 -4.83 24.39 23.26
C ILE A 93 -4.65 25.90 23.19
N VAL A 94 -4.08 26.39 22.08
CA VAL A 94 -4.06 27.82 21.77
C VAL A 94 -5.47 28.23 21.35
N GLU A 95 -6.22 28.74 22.32
CA GLU A 95 -7.34 29.64 22.07
C GLU A 95 -6.76 30.99 21.65
N GLU A 96 -6.81 31.32 20.35
CA GLU A 96 -6.52 32.68 19.88
C GLU A 96 -7.78 33.30 19.24
N LYS A 97 -8.50 34.00 20.12
CA LYS A 97 -9.16 35.32 19.98
C LYS A 97 -10.43 35.51 19.16
#